data_AF-A0A424LMT4-F1
#
_entry.id   AF-A0A424LMT4-F1
#
_cell.length_a   1.000
_cell.length_b   1.000
_cell.length_c   1.000
_cell.angle_alpha   90.00
_cell.angle_beta   90.00
_cell.angle_gamma   90.00
#
_symmetry.space_group_name_H-M   'P 1'
#
loop_
_entity.id
_entity.type
_entity.pdbx_description
1 polymer ?
#
loop_
_entity_poly.entity_id
_entity_poly.type
_entity_poly.pdbx_seq_one_letter_code
_entity_poly.pdbx_strand_id
1 'polypeptide(L)'
;MDKTYEDRLIEIAWRDTEQDLLQAEKSFAQFIAKYGSFCRKLAFARSRYDSNRYEDLYRLLILDIWEHAHQYDDTRSPDDIPDVRIKKWLSSRMKAVERTYWKELFKDNKTLSLEELTAETFEPEQEDDEILGDDEIDVKRLKIAMVKGKLLTDRELDILRTSYQYNGEIPKEIKASICKQYLITDNTIRVIKFRALKKIKEFIAQKPLSTK
;
A
#
# COMPACT_ATOMS: atom_id res chain seq x y z
N MET A 1 -40.88 9.21 -17.95
CA MET A 1 -39.70 9.76 -17.25
C MET A 1 -38.63 8.69 -17.29
N ASP A 2 -37.42 9.03 -17.71
CA ASP A 2 -36.31 8.07 -17.69
C ASP A 2 -35.94 7.76 -16.23
N LYS A 3 -35.94 6.48 -15.86
CA LYS A 3 -35.54 6.01 -14.53
C LYS A 3 -34.09 6.41 -14.25
N THR A 4 -33.83 6.94 -13.06
CA THR A 4 -32.46 7.30 -12.67
C THR A 4 -31.61 6.03 -12.49
N TYR A 5 -30.29 6.17 -12.55
CA TYR A 5 -29.41 5.02 -12.30
C TYR A 5 -29.38 4.60 -10.83
N GLU A 6 -29.84 5.45 -9.92
CA GLU A 6 -30.03 5.14 -8.51
C GLU A 6 -31.28 4.27 -8.32
N ASP A 7 -32.39 4.59 -8.99
CA ASP A 7 -33.59 3.73 -9.03
C ASP A 7 -33.27 2.33 -9.57
N ARG A 8 -32.37 2.25 -10.55
CA ARG A 8 -31.94 0.99 -11.12
C ARG A 8 -31.16 0.13 -10.14
N LEU A 9 -30.37 0.72 -9.24
CA LEU A 9 -29.68 -0.02 -8.18
C LEU A 9 -30.67 -0.63 -7.18
N ILE A 10 -31.79 0.06 -6.91
CA ILE A 10 -32.88 -0.47 -6.08
C ILE A 10 -33.58 -1.64 -6.81
N GLU A 11 -33.86 -1.50 -8.10
CA GLU A 11 -34.43 -2.61 -8.89
C GLU A 11 -33.50 -3.81 -8.98
N ILE A 12 -32.18 -3.56 -9.06
CA ILE A 12 -31.19 -4.64 -9.04
C ILE A 12 -31.23 -5.37 -7.68
N ALA A 13 -31.54 -4.68 -6.59
CA ALA A 13 -31.56 -5.26 -5.24
C ALA A 13 -32.75 -6.21 -4.97
N TRP A 14 -33.90 -5.99 -5.62
CA TRP A 14 -35.11 -6.79 -5.40
C TRP A 14 -35.24 -7.90 -6.44
N ARG A 15 -35.26 -9.16 -5.98
CA ARG A 15 -35.19 -10.37 -6.84
C ARG A 15 -36.07 -11.52 -6.34
N ASP A 16 -37.10 -11.21 -5.57
CA ASP A 16 -37.84 -12.24 -4.82
C ASP A 16 -38.76 -13.07 -5.73
N THR A 17 -39.15 -12.55 -6.90
CA THR A 17 -39.97 -13.24 -7.90
C THR A 17 -39.25 -13.38 -9.24
N GLU A 18 -39.70 -14.30 -10.10
CA GLU A 18 -39.15 -14.43 -11.47
C GLU A 18 -39.30 -13.15 -12.29
N GLN A 19 -40.38 -12.39 -12.08
CA GLN A 19 -40.59 -11.11 -12.76
C GLN A 19 -39.61 -10.04 -12.26
N ASP A 20 -39.34 -9.99 -10.96
CA ASP A 20 -38.37 -9.08 -10.36
C ASP A 20 -36.95 -9.42 -10.81
N LEU A 21 -36.62 -10.71 -10.92
CA LEU A 21 -35.34 -11.17 -11.41
C LEU A 21 -35.09 -10.73 -12.87
N LEU A 22 -36.08 -10.91 -13.75
CA LEU A 22 -36.01 -10.42 -15.13
C LEU A 22 -35.86 -8.89 -15.21
N GLN A 23 -36.53 -8.16 -14.31
CA GLN A 23 -36.42 -6.71 -14.25
C GLN A 23 -35.04 -6.28 -13.71
N ALA A 24 -34.53 -6.96 -12.69
CA ALA A 24 -33.20 -6.74 -12.12
C ALA A 24 -32.11 -6.98 -13.16
N GLU A 25 -32.20 -8.05 -13.95
CA GLU A 25 -31.26 -8.34 -15.05
C GLU A 25 -31.26 -7.25 -16.12
N LYS A 26 -32.44 -6.77 -16.53
CA LYS A 26 -32.57 -5.66 -17.49
C LYS A 26 -31.97 -4.37 -16.95
N SER A 27 -32.26 -4.05 -15.69
CA SER A 27 -31.72 -2.85 -15.05
C SER A 27 -30.23 -2.94 -14.80
N PHE A 28 -29.71 -4.13 -14.49
CA PHE A 28 -28.28 -4.39 -14.39
C PHE A 28 -27.57 -4.24 -15.74
N ALA A 29 -28.11 -4.80 -16.82
CA ALA A 29 -27.54 -4.65 -18.15
C ALA A 29 -27.43 -3.17 -18.56
N GLN A 30 -28.48 -2.37 -18.27
CA GLN A 30 -28.47 -0.93 -18.56
C GLN A 30 -27.50 -0.16 -17.65
N PHE A 31 -27.37 -0.57 -16.38
CA PHE A 31 -26.38 -0.01 -15.46
C PHE A 31 -24.95 -0.28 -15.92
N ILE A 32 -24.64 -1.52 -16.34
CA ILE A 32 -23.32 -1.90 -16.86
C ILE A 32 -23.04 -1.24 -18.22
N ALA A 33 -24.05 -1.05 -19.08
CA ALA A 33 -23.86 -0.30 -20.32
C ALA A 33 -23.38 1.14 -20.05
N LYS A 34 -23.85 1.78 -18.97
CA LYS A 34 -23.44 3.13 -18.57
C LYS A 34 -22.11 3.17 -17.83
N TYR A 35 -21.95 2.33 -16.80
CA TYR A 35 -20.83 2.40 -15.87
C TYR A 35 -19.72 1.37 -16.12
N GLY A 36 -19.92 0.41 -17.04
CA GLY A 36 -18.97 -0.66 -17.33
C GLY A 36 -17.60 -0.15 -17.78
N SER A 37 -17.55 0.92 -18.56
CA SER A 37 -16.27 1.58 -18.92
C SER A 37 -15.52 2.08 -17.69
N PHE A 38 -16.24 2.64 -16.71
CA PHE A 38 -15.65 3.09 -15.45
C PHE A 38 -15.17 1.90 -14.60
N CYS A 39 -15.95 0.83 -14.51
CA CYS A 39 -15.54 -0.42 -13.83
C CYS A 39 -14.27 -1.01 -14.44
N ARG A 40 -14.15 -1.02 -15.77
CA ARG A 40 -12.91 -1.46 -16.48
C ARG A 40 -11.72 -0.58 -16.12
N LYS A 41 -11.89 0.75 -16.09
CA LYS A 41 -10.82 1.67 -15.65
C LYS A 41 -10.39 1.41 -14.21
N LEU A 42 -11.34 1.15 -13.32
CA LEU A 42 -11.03 0.79 -11.93
C LEU A 42 -10.24 -0.53 -11.87
N ALA A 43 -10.65 -1.56 -12.61
CA ALA A 43 -9.96 -2.86 -12.64
C ALA A 43 -8.53 -2.71 -13.16
N PHE A 44 -8.36 -1.97 -14.25
CA PHE A 44 -7.05 -1.71 -14.84
C PHE A 44 -6.12 -0.95 -13.89
N ALA A 45 -6.62 0.09 -13.20
CA ALA A 45 -5.85 0.83 -12.22
C ALA A 45 -5.38 -0.02 -11.04
N ARG A 46 -6.05 -1.15 -10.76
CA ARG A 46 -5.75 -2.07 -9.66
C ARG A 46 -5.00 -3.31 -10.08
N SER A 47 -5.01 -3.67 -11.37
CA SER A 47 -4.36 -4.88 -11.87
C SER A 47 -2.84 -4.78 -12.00
N ARG A 48 -2.26 -3.56 -11.92
CA ARG A 48 -0.81 -3.33 -12.07
C ARG A 48 -0.24 -3.91 -13.37
N TYR A 49 -0.96 -3.77 -14.47
CA TYR A 49 -0.60 -4.27 -15.81
C TYR A 49 -0.65 -5.80 -16.00
N ASP A 50 -1.16 -6.55 -15.03
CA ASP A 50 -1.46 -7.98 -15.19
C ASP A 50 -2.83 -8.17 -15.87
N SER A 51 -2.86 -8.90 -16.99
CA SER A 51 -4.07 -9.16 -17.79
C SER A 51 -5.04 -10.12 -17.10
N ASN A 52 -4.54 -11.15 -16.42
CA ASN A 52 -5.36 -12.14 -15.74
C ASN A 52 -6.03 -11.51 -14.52
N ARG A 53 -5.23 -10.77 -13.75
CA ARG A 53 -5.74 -10.02 -12.60
C ARG A 53 -6.76 -8.96 -13.01
N TYR A 54 -6.55 -8.30 -14.15
CA TYR A 54 -7.52 -7.34 -14.68
C TYR A 54 -8.88 -7.99 -14.95
N GLU A 55 -8.89 -9.12 -15.67
CA GLU A 55 -10.11 -9.86 -15.99
C GLU A 55 -10.82 -10.36 -14.74
N ASP A 56 -10.06 -10.90 -13.77
CA ASP A 56 -10.61 -11.38 -12.50
C ASP A 56 -11.25 -10.26 -11.70
N LEU A 57 -10.52 -9.16 -11.49
CA LEU A 57 -11.02 -8.00 -10.73
C LEU A 57 -12.24 -7.37 -11.40
N TYR A 58 -12.27 -7.33 -12.73
CA TYR A 58 -13.45 -6.84 -13.45
C TYR A 58 -14.65 -7.76 -13.23
N ARG A 59 -14.52 -9.07 -13.45
CA ARG A 59 -15.61 -10.04 -13.27
C ARG A 59 -16.13 -10.06 -11.84
N LEU A 60 -15.22 -10.09 -10.87
CA LEU A 60 -15.56 -10.04 -9.46
C LEU A 60 -16.26 -8.74 -9.09
N LEU A 61 -15.86 -7.60 -9.65
CA LEU A 61 -16.57 -6.34 -9.43
C LEU A 61 -17.99 -6.38 -10.00
N ILE A 62 -18.21 -6.97 -11.17
CA ILE A 62 -19.55 -7.09 -11.75
C ILE A 62 -20.45 -7.96 -10.84
N LEU A 63 -19.95 -9.10 -10.37
CA LEU A 63 -20.66 -9.96 -9.41
C LEU A 63 -20.93 -9.25 -8.09
N ASP A 64 -19.93 -8.52 -7.58
CA ASP A 64 -20.04 -7.79 -6.32
C ASP A 64 -21.09 -6.68 -6.37
N ILE A 65 -21.20 -5.96 -7.50
CA ILE A 65 -22.27 -4.97 -7.73
C ILE A 65 -23.63 -5.66 -7.74
N TRP A 66 -23.74 -6.80 -8.42
CA TRP A 66 -24.98 -7.59 -8.44
C TRP A 66 -25.37 -7.99 -7.02
N GLU A 67 -24.50 -8.60 -6.24
CA GLU A 67 -24.84 -9.05 -4.88
C GLU A 67 -25.14 -7.91 -3.91
N HIS A 68 -24.46 -6.77 -4.05
CA HIS A 68 -24.46 -5.72 -3.03
C HIS A 68 -25.17 -4.43 -3.46
N ALA A 69 -25.96 -4.46 -4.53
CA ALA A 69 -26.73 -3.29 -4.99
C ALA A 69 -27.63 -2.70 -3.87
N HIS A 70 -28.19 -3.57 -3.00
CA HIS A 70 -28.98 -3.18 -1.83
C HIS A 70 -28.22 -2.33 -0.80
N GLN A 71 -26.88 -2.31 -0.85
CA GLN A 71 -26.03 -1.53 0.04
C GLN A 71 -25.71 -0.14 -0.50
N TYR A 72 -26.29 0.23 -1.64
CA TYR A 72 -26.22 1.59 -2.15
C TYR A 72 -27.00 2.53 -1.24
N ASP A 73 -26.38 3.66 -0.90
CA ASP A 73 -26.90 4.65 0.04
C ASP A 73 -26.53 6.04 -0.47
N ASP A 74 -27.52 6.75 -0.99
CA ASP A 74 -27.42 8.09 -1.57
C ASP A 74 -27.36 9.19 -0.49
N THR A 75 -27.74 8.87 0.75
CA THR A 75 -27.79 9.83 1.87
C THR A 75 -26.41 10.25 2.38
N ARG A 76 -25.35 9.49 2.03
CA ARG A 76 -23.97 9.77 2.48
C ARG A 76 -23.34 11.00 1.85
N SER A 77 -23.86 11.47 0.71
CA SER A 77 -23.32 12.62 -0.01
C SER A 77 -24.43 13.35 -0.78
N PRO A 78 -25.39 13.97 -0.07
CA PRO A 78 -26.61 14.50 -0.67
C PRO A 78 -26.35 15.64 -1.67
N ASP A 79 -25.27 16.40 -1.48
CA ASP A 79 -24.89 17.54 -2.33
C ASP A 79 -24.20 17.14 -3.64
N ASP A 80 -23.77 15.88 -3.76
CA ASP A 80 -23.11 15.40 -4.98
C ASP A 80 -24.12 15.08 -6.09
N ILE A 81 -23.71 15.23 -7.35
CA ILE A 81 -24.50 14.80 -8.51
C ILE A 81 -24.62 13.25 -8.50
N PRO A 82 -25.79 12.66 -8.86
CA PRO A 82 -26.01 11.20 -8.84
C PRO A 82 -24.89 10.36 -9.47
N ASP A 83 -24.36 10.81 -10.62
CA ASP A 83 -23.27 10.12 -11.32
C ASP A 83 -21.97 10.03 -10.49
N VAL A 84 -21.66 11.09 -9.73
CA VAL A 84 -20.49 11.14 -8.84
C VAL A 84 -20.68 10.21 -7.65
N ARG A 85 -21.90 10.17 -7.09
CA ARG A 85 -22.23 9.26 -5.98
C ARG A 85 -22.08 7.81 -6.37
N ILE A 86 -22.63 7.42 -7.53
CA ILE A 86 -22.50 6.06 -8.06
C ILE A 86 -21.02 5.71 -8.29
N LYS A 87 -20.23 6.60 -8.89
CA LYS A 87 -18.78 6.37 -9.09
C LYS A 87 -18.00 6.22 -7.78
N LYS A 88 -18.33 6.99 -6.74
CA LYS A 88 -17.74 6.85 -5.40
C LYS A 88 -18.10 5.49 -4.79
N TRP A 89 -19.37 5.09 -4.89
CA TRP A 89 -19.84 3.79 -4.42
C TRP A 89 -19.13 2.63 -5.16
N LEU A 90 -19.05 2.67 -6.49
CA LEU A 90 -18.31 1.68 -7.31
C LEU A 90 -16.83 1.60 -6.92
N SER A 91 -16.20 2.74 -6.63
CA SER A 91 -14.81 2.78 -6.16
C SER A 91 -14.66 2.13 -4.79
N SER A 92 -15.66 2.26 -3.91
CA SER A 92 -15.70 1.57 -2.62
C SER A 92 -15.88 0.06 -2.78
N ARG A 93 -16.79 -0.37 -3.68
CA ARG A 93 -16.98 -1.79 -4.03
C ARG A 93 -15.71 -2.41 -4.58
N MET A 94 -15.02 -1.72 -5.49
CA MET A 94 -13.73 -2.20 -6.01
C MET A 94 -12.68 -2.41 -4.92
N LYS A 95 -12.59 -1.52 -3.91
CA LYS A 95 -11.69 -1.73 -2.77
C LYS A 95 -12.08 -2.96 -1.96
N ALA A 96 -13.37 -3.26 -1.82
CA ALA A 96 -13.84 -4.48 -1.17
C ALA A 96 -13.42 -5.72 -1.97
N VAL A 97 -13.69 -5.73 -3.28
CA VAL A 97 -13.29 -6.80 -4.21
C VAL A 97 -11.78 -7.03 -4.18
N GLU A 98 -10.98 -5.98 -4.26
CA GLU A 98 -9.52 -6.08 -4.20
C GLU A 98 -9.07 -6.75 -2.89
N ARG A 99 -9.64 -6.37 -1.74
CA ARG A 99 -9.33 -7.01 -0.46
C ARG A 99 -9.73 -8.48 -0.42
N THR A 100 -10.90 -8.82 -0.95
CA THR A 100 -11.35 -10.23 -1.03
C THR A 100 -10.48 -11.03 -1.97
N TYR A 101 -10.14 -10.50 -3.14
CA TYR A 101 -9.23 -11.12 -4.10
C TYR A 101 -7.88 -11.43 -3.47
N TRP A 102 -7.26 -10.46 -2.79
CA TRP A 102 -6.01 -10.70 -2.07
C TRP A 102 -6.18 -11.74 -0.96
N LYS A 103 -7.26 -11.65 -0.17
CA LYS A 103 -7.51 -12.63 0.88
C LYS A 103 -7.59 -14.04 0.32
N GLU A 104 -8.36 -14.28 -0.73
CA GLU A 104 -8.52 -15.62 -1.33
C GLU A 104 -7.22 -16.09 -2.00
N LEU A 105 -6.50 -15.21 -2.71
CA LEU A 105 -5.18 -15.53 -3.28
C LEU A 105 -4.17 -15.96 -2.19
N PHE A 106 -4.26 -15.37 -1.01
CA PHE A 106 -3.42 -15.72 0.14
C PHE A 106 -4.03 -16.76 1.08
N LYS A 107 -5.28 -17.21 0.84
CA LYS A 107 -5.98 -18.21 1.66
C LYS A 107 -5.59 -19.62 1.26
N ASP A 108 -5.34 -19.82 -0.04
CA ASP A 108 -4.79 -21.04 -0.61
C ASP A 108 -3.25 -21.12 -0.53
N ASN A 109 -2.60 -20.20 0.19
CA ASN A 109 -1.19 -20.32 0.55
C ASN A 109 -0.94 -21.44 1.59
N LYS A 110 -1.31 -22.66 1.23
CA LYS A 110 -0.40 -23.79 1.33
C LYS A 110 0.72 -23.75 0.27
N THR A 111 0.65 -22.88 -0.74
CA THR A 111 1.65 -22.74 -1.83
C THR A 111 2.52 -21.48 -1.77
N LEU A 112 2.56 -20.82 -0.62
CA LEU A 112 3.77 -20.14 -0.20
C LEU A 112 4.03 -20.70 1.18
N SER A 113 4.51 -21.95 1.25
CA SER A 113 5.10 -22.38 2.51
C SER A 113 6.16 -21.33 2.84
N LEU A 114 6.18 -20.90 4.11
CA LEU A 114 7.23 -19.99 4.54
C LEU A 114 8.58 -20.59 4.14
N GLU A 115 8.72 -21.93 4.20
CA GLU A 115 9.90 -22.67 3.72
C GLU A 115 10.14 -22.65 2.20
N GLU A 116 9.17 -22.38 1.34
CA GLU A 116 9.32 -22.24 -0.12
C GLU A 116 9.63 -20.80 -0.51
N LEU A 117 8.98 -19.82 0.13
CA LEU A 117 9.38 -18.40 0.06
C LEU A 117 10.75 -18.17 0.70
N THR A 118 11.07 -18.99 1.69
CA THR A 118 12.37 -19.07 2.30
C THR A 118 13.17 -20.25 1.80
N ALA A 119 12.86 -20.91 0.69
CA ALA A 119 13.77 -21.96 0.20
C ALA A 119 15.10 -21.34 -0.26
N GLU A 120 15.05 -20.07 -0.68
CA GLU A 120 16.22 -19.22 -0.94
C GLU A 120 16.60 -18.31 0.24
N THR A 121 15.83 -18.28 1.35
CA THR A 121 16.16 -17.49 2.58
C THR A 121 16.23 -18.32 3.87
N PHE A 122 16.18 -19.65 3.77
CA PHE A 122 16.54 -20.57 4.83
C PHE A 122 18.06 -20.66 4.76
N GLU A 123 18.67 -19.59 5.25
CA GLU A 123 20.04 -19.67 5.71
C GLU A 123 20.03 -20.76 6.79
N PRO A 124 20.84 -21.84 6.66
CA PRO A 124 21.15 -22.65 7.82
C PRO A 124 21.63 -21.68 8.91
N GLU A 125 21.45 -21.99 10.21
CA GLU A 125 22.03 -21.17 11.29
C GLU A 125 23.49 -20.84 10.94
N GLN A 126 23.69 -19.66 10.40
CA GLN A 126 24.93 -19.13 9.88
C GLN A 126 25.03 -17.76 10.50
N GLU A 127 26.23 -17.55 11.02
CA GLU A 127 26.68 -16.39 11.74
C GLU A 127 26.24 -15.11 11.02
N ASP A 128 25.78 -14.14 11.82
CA ASP A 128 25.28 -12.83 11.38
C ASP A 128 26.20 -12.17 10.32
N ASP A 129 25.87 -12.34 9.04
CA ASP A 129 26.58 -11.69 7.92
C ASP A 129 25.64 -10.73 7.16
N GLU A 130 25.88 -9.44 7.43
CA GLU A 130 25.80 -8.29 6.52
C GLU A 130 24.61 -8.17 5.52
N ILE A 131 23.57 -7.41 5.92
CA ILE A 131 22.83 -6.58 4.95
C ILE A 131 23.70 -5.35 4.59
N LEU A 132 24.72 -5.58 3.77
CA LEU A 132 25.32 -4.60 2.88
C LEU A 132 24.83 -4.91 1.44
N GLY A 133 23.57 -4.58 1.17
CA GLY A 133 23.04 -4.51 -0.19
C GLY A 133 23.37 -3.17 -0.84
N ASP A 134 24.59 -3.04 -1.36
CA ASP A 134 25.05 -2.26 -2.52
C ASP A 134 24.68 -0.77 -2.70
N ASP A 135 24.06 -0.12 -1.72
CA ASP A 135 24.46 1.24 -1.37
C ASP A 135 25.59 1.07 -0.36
N GLU A 136 26.78 0.69 -0.84
CA GLU A 136 28.01 0.99 -0.12
C GLU A 136 27.99 2.52 0.04
N ILE A 137 27.40 3.00 1.13
CA ILE A 137 27.72 4.30 1.68
C ILE A 137 29.16 4.11 2.11
N ASP A 138 30.04 4.22 1.10
CA ASP A 138 31.48 4.06 1.17
C ASP A 138 31.87 4.69 2.50
N VAL A 139 32.39 3.89 3.42
CA VAL A 139 32.71 4.35 4.76
C VAL A 139 33.67 5.55 4.67
N LYS A 140 34.38 5.74 3.53
CA LYS A 140 35.05 6.99 3.17
C LYS A 140 34.10 8.16 2.92
N ARG A 141 32.98 8.01 2.20
CA ARG A 141 31.93 9.05 2.04
C ARG A 141 31.27 9.41 3.37
N LEU A 142 31.00 8.44 4.24
CA LEU A 142 30.53 8.71 5.62
C LEU A 142 31.61 9.48 6.41
N LYS A 143 32.88 9.05 6.35
CA LYS A 143 34.02 9.78 6.91
C LYS A 143 34.20 11.18 6.29
N ILE A 144 33.97 11.37 4.99
CA ILE A 144 34.08 12.68 4.31
C ILE A 144 32.95 13.61 4.79
N ALA A 145 31.73 13.10 4.98
CA ALA A 145 30.62 13.83 5.59
C ALA A 145 30.88 14.13 7.08
N MET A 146 31.56 13.22 7.80
CA MET A 146 31.96 13.39 9.21
C MET A 146 33.13 14.37 9.41
N VAL A 147 34.07 14.48 8.45
CA VAL A 147 35.34 15.21 8.61
C VAL A 147 35.30 16.62 8.01
N LYS A 148 34.48 16.92 6.99
CA LYS A 148 34.59 18.20 6.24
C LYS A 148 33.47 19.22 6.39
N GLY A 149 32.39 18.96 7.13
CA GLY A 149 31.46 20.05 7.43
C GLY A 149 30.18 19.64 8.10
N LYS A 150 30.18 19.60 9.44
CA LYS A 150 29.02 19.72 10.38
C LYS A 150 27.61 19.46 9.80
N LEU A 151 27.41 18.37 9.07
CA LEU A 151 26.15 18.07 8.38
C LEU A 151 25.12 17.52 9.36
N LEU A 152 25.61 16.73 10.31
CA LEU A 152 24.84 16.10 11.36
C LEU A 152 25.14 16.79 12.69
N THR A 153 24.09 16.92 13.50
CA THR A 153 24.24 17.28 14.91
C THR A 153 24.90 16.15 15.69
N ASP A 154 25.55 16.45 16.81
CA ASP A 154 26.18 15.44 17.67
C ASP A 154 25.18 14.34 18.08
N ARG A 155 23.92 14.72 18.30
CA ARG A 155 22.80 13.82 18.57
C ARG A 155 22.51 12.86 17.41
N GLU A 156 22.45 13.36 16.18
CA GLU A 156 22.19 12.53 14.99
C GLU A 156 23.34 11.56 14.72
N LEU A 157 24.55 12.04 14.94
CA LEU A 157 25.77 11.29 14.73
C LEU A 157 25.94 10.18 15.77
N ASP A 158 25.64 10.45 17.04
CA ASP A 158 25.70 9.44 18.11
C ASP A 158 24.68 8.32 17.90
N ILE A 159 23.45 8.68 17.53
CA ILE A 159 22.39 7.71 17.20
C ILE A 159 22.77 6.86 15.97
N LEU A 160 23.36 7.45 14.94
CA LEU A 160 23.82 6.71 13.77
C LEU A 160 24.99 5.79 14.10
N ARG A 161 26.02 6.29 14.79
CA ARG A 161 27.18 5.48 15.21
C ARG A 161 26.74 4.29 16.04
N THR A 162 25.89 4.53 17.03
CA THR A 162 25.35 3.45 17.87
C THR A 162 24.51 2.48 17.04
N SER A 163 23.69 2.99 16.10
CA SER A 163 22.93 2.13 15.20
C SER A 163 23.84 1.25 14.34
N TYR A 164 24.95 1.78 13.83
CA TYR A 164 25.90 1.01 13.02
C TYR A 164 26.71 0.03 13.88
N GLN A 165 27.08 0.41 15.10
CA GLN A 165 27.82 -0.46 16.02
C GLN A 165 27.04 -1.72 16.41
N TYR A 166 25.71 -1.64 16.42
CA TYR A 166 24.83 -2.76 16.76
C TYR A 166 24.00 -3.23 15.55
N ASN A 167 24.50 -3.07 14.32
CA ASN A 167 23.87 -3.55 13.08
C ASN A 167 22.37 -3.21 12.94
N GLY A 168 21.97 -2.04 13.43
CA GLY A 168 20.60 -1.51 13.37
C GLY A 168 19.74 -1.79 14.60
N GLU A 169 20.07 -2.81 15.40
CA GLU A 169 19.32 -3.22 16.59
C GLU A 169 19.97 -2.75 17.89
N ILE A 170 19.76 -1.47 18.22
CA ILE A 170 20.30 -0.94 19.48
C ILE A 170 19.62 -1.63 20.69
N PRO A 171 20.38 -2.20 21.65
CA PRO A 171 19.86 -2.78 22.89
C PRO A 171 19.00 -1.80 23.68
N LYS A 172 18.00 -2.31 24.42
CA LYS A 172 17.04 -1.49 25.18
C LYS A 172 17.72 -0.58 26.21
N GLU A 173 18.78 -1.06 26.85
CA GLU A 173 19.55 -0.31 27.85
C GLU A 173 20.28 0.89 27.23
N ILE A 174 20.82 0.70 26.03
CA ILE A 174 21.54 1.73 25.28
C ILE A 174 20.54 2.75 24.70
N LYS A 175 19.39 2.30 24.19
CA LYS A 175 18.27 3.18 23.81
C LYS A 175 17.82 4.05 24.98
N ALA A 176 17.67 3.48 26.18
CA ALA A 176 17.29 4.21 27.37
C ALA A 176 18.36 5.25 27.76
N SER A 177 19.64 4.90 27.64
CA SER A 177 20.77 5.82 27.87
C SER A 177 20.76 7.00 26.90
N ILE A 178 20.60 6.74 25.59
CA ILE A 178 20.51 7.78 24.55
C ILE A 178 19.29 8.69 24.77
N CYS A 179 18.12 8.09 25.08
CA CYS A 179 16.91 8.83 25.40
C CYS A 179 17.12 9.81 26.56
N LYS A 180 17.81 9.35 27.61
CA LYS A 180 18.12 10.16 28.79
C LYS A 180 19.14 11.26 28.48
N GLN A 181 20.17 10.96 27.72
CA GLN A 181 21.24 11.91 27.38
C GLN A 181 20.75 13.08 26.52
N TYR A 182 19.84 12.81 25.57
CA TYR A 182 19.33 13.84 24.65
C TYR A 182 17.91 14.32 24.95
N LEU A 183 17.31 13.86 26.06
CA LEU A 183 15.94 14.17 26.47
C LEU A 183 14.92 13.87 25.36
N ILE A 184 15.01 12.67 24.78
CA ILE A 184 14.13 12.19 23.69
C ILE A 184 13.44 10.89 24.09
N THR A 185 12.42 10.49 23.32
CA THR A 185 11.73 9.20 23.49
C THR A 185 12.27 8.15 22.51
N ASP A 186 12.08 6.87 22.81
CA ASP A 186 12.58 5.75 21.99
C ASP A 186 12.05 5.80 20.55
N ASN A 187 10.77 6.16 20.38
CA ASN A 187 10.17 6.39 19.06
C ASN A 187 10.87 7.52 18.28
N THR A 188 11.40 8.52 18.97
CA THR A 188 12.12 9.64 18.36
C THR A 188 13.48 9.21 17.80
N ILE A 189 14.11 8.15 18.34
CA ILE A 189 15.41 7.63 17.84
C ILE A 189 15.28 7.18 16.38
N ARG A 190 14.22 6.42 16.05
CA ARG A 190 13.96 5.96 14.67
C ARG A 190 13.76 7.13 13.71
N VAL A 191 13.02 8.16 14.13
CA VAL A 191 12.76 9.36 13.34
C VAL A 191 14.05 10.18 13.12
N ILE A 192 14.90 10.29 14.13
CA ILE A 192 16.19 10.98 14.03
C ILE A 192 17.12 10.21 13.09
N LYS A 193 17.21 8.88 13.21
CA LYS A 193 17.98 8.01 12.28
C LYS A 193 17.55 8.21 10.84
N PHE A 194 16.24 8.16 10.58
CA PHE A 194 15.69 8.35 9.24
C PHE A 194 16.01 9.74 8.66
N ARG A 195 15.83 10.80 9.44
CA ARG A 195 16.13 12.18 9.01
C ARG A 195 17.63 12.39 8.76
N ALA A 196 18.48 11.79 9.59
CA ALA A 196 19.93 11.87 9.43
C ALA A 196 20.40 11.15 8.15
N LEU A 197 19.87 9.96 7.85
CA LEU A 197 20.15 9.25 6.59
C LEU A 197 19.66 10.02 5.37
N LYS A 198 18.48 10.67 5.48
CA LYS A 198 17.97 11.53 4.40
C LYS A 198 18.89 12.72 4.13
N LYS A 199 19.39 13.40 5.17
CA LYS A 199 20.39 14.49 5.03
C LYS A 199 21.68 14.01 4.36
N ILE A 200 22.17 12.83 4.73
CA ILE A 200 23.35 12.22 4.09
C ILE A 200 23.08 11.96 2.61
N LYS A 201 21.93 11.35 2.28
CA LYS A 201 21.55 11.04 0.89
C LYS A 201 21.42 12.30 0.03
N GLU A 202 20.79 13.35 0.56
CA GLU A 202 20.67 14.64 -0.11
C GLU A 202 22.04 15.32 -0.32
N PHE A 203 22.93 15.26 0.68
CA PHE A 203 24.28 15.79 0.57
C PHE A 203 25.13 15.04 -0.47
N ILE A 204 25.02 13.71 -0.53
CA ILE A 204 25.69 12.89 -1.54
C ILE A 204 25.15 13.23 -2.94
N ALA A 205 23.83 13.37 -3.09
CA ALA A 205 23.21 13.70 -4.37
C ALA A 205 23.59 15.10 -4.90
N GLN A 206 23.82 16.07 -4.01
CA GLN A 206 24.18 17.45 -4.39
C GLN A 206 25.66 17.64 -4.73
N LYS A 207 26.54 16.72 -4.35
CA LYS A 207 27.94 16.71 -4.82
C LYS A 207 28.12 15.61 -5.85
N PRO A 208 27.88 15.87 -7.16
CA PRO A 208 28.41 14.98 -8.17
C PRO A 208 29.92 14.93 -7.96
N LEU A 209 30.48 13.71 -7.94
CA LEU A 209 31.90 13.45 -7.81
C LEU A 209 32.65 14.40 -8.75
N SER A 210 33.30 15.42 -8.17
CA SER A 210 34.35 16.16 -8.86
C SER A 210 35.49 15.18 -9.03
N THR A 211 35.45 14.46 -10.15
CA THR A 211 36.55 13.66 -10.67
C THR A 211 37.71 14.62 -10.93
N LYS A 212 38.76 14.49 -10.11
CA LYS A 212 40.13 14.76 -10.49
C LYS A 212 40.90 13.46 -10.37
#